data_AF-A0A354WUH4-F1
#
_entry.id   AF-A0A354WUH4-F1
#
_cell.length_a   1.000
_cell.length_b   1.000
_cell.length_c   1.000
_cell.angle_alpha   90.00
_cell.angle_beta   90.00
_cell.angle_gamma   90.00
#
_symmetry.space_group_name_H-M   'P 1'
#
loop_
_entity.id
_entity.type
_entity.pdbx_description
1 polymer ?
#
loop_
_entity_poly.entity_id
_entity_poly.type
_entity_poly.pdbx_seq_one_letter_code
_entity_poly.pdbx_strand_id
1 'polypeptide(L)'
;MNFDLTFPHYAKRITKYLWVLCLLGTVILFLWKGWEYGIAWGLGSLFHIFFFKFMLFKFNQWEKAKREVEFIGHRLVAFTMLRFILEIGFCVAVIFSPFNILAFLGGLLTLPIATLGERLVGLIKE
;
A
#
# COMPACT_ATOMS: atom_id res chain seq x y z
N MET A 1 -26.53 6.48 -9.73
CA MET A 1 -25.87 5.23 -9.33
C MET A 1 -25.07 5.55 -8.08
N ASN A 2 -25.45 5.02 -6.91
CA ASN A 2 -24.64 5.18 -5.70
C ASN A 2 -23.43 4.28 -5.86
N PHE A 3 -22.26 4.87 -6.14
CA PHE A 3 -21.01 4.13 -6.06
C PHE A 3 -20.81 3.66 -4.63
N ASP A 4 -20.43 2.41 -4.46
CA ASP A 4 -20.03 1.91 -3.16
C ASP A 4 -18.77 2.68 -2.70
N LEU A 5 -18.97 3.60 -1.74
CA LEU A 5 -17.90 4.41 -1.16
C LEU A 5 -16.95 3.60 -0.28
N THR A 6 -17.18 2.29 -0.14
CA THR A 6 -16.32 1.38 0.64
C THR A 6 -14.88 1.41 0.17
N PHE A 7 -14.62 1.32 -1.13
CA PHE A 7 -13.25 1.37 -1.66
C PHE A 7 -12.52 2.70 -1.35
N PRO A 8 -13.06 3.89 -1.71
CA PRO A 8 -12.36 5.14 -1.46
C PRO A 8 -12.18 5.43 0.05
N HIS A 9 -13.13 5.03 0.91
CA HIS A 9 -12.95 5.15 2.36
C HIS A 9 -11.86 4.22 2.90
N TYR A 10 -11.86 2.96 2.47
CA TYR A 10 -10.83 1.99 2.82
C TYR A 10 -9.44 2.48 2.36
N ALA A 11 -9.31 2.89 1.10
CA ALA A 11 -8.05 3.36 0.52
C ALA A 11 -7.46 4.57 1.27
N LYS A 12 -8.30 5.54 1.67
CA LYS A 12 -7.85 6.67 2.50
C LYS A 12 -7.37 6.23 3.89
N ARG A 13 -8.11 5.33 4.54
CA ARG A 13 -7.80 4.86 5.89
C ARG A 13 -6.52 4.03 5.92
N ILE A 14 -6.41 3.03 5.03
CA ILE A 14 -5.22 2.18 4.96
C ILE A 14 -3.98 2.99 4.61
N THR A 15 -4.09 3.98 3.71
CA THR A 15 -2.98 4.89 3.38
C THR A 15 -2.50 5.65 4.61
N LYS A 16 -3.38 6.06 5.52
CA LYS A 16 -2.99 6.73 6.77
C LYS A 16 -2.21 5.79 7.69
N TYR A 17 -2.65 4.55 7.85
CA TYR A 17 -1.91 3.56 8.64
C TYR A 17 -0.55 3.23 8.03
N LEU A 18 -0.49 3.09 6.71
CA LEU A 18 0.77 2.87 5.99
C LEU A 18 1.76 4.02 6.19
N TRP A 19 1.31 5.28 6.20
CA TRP A 19 2.19 6.41 6.51
C TRP A 19 2.79 6.33 7.92
N VAL A 20 1.98 5.94 8.91
CA VAL A 20 2.45 5.77 10.29
C VAL A 20 3.48 4.65 10.38
N LEU A 21 3.19 3.47 9.78
CA LEU A 21 4.12 2.34 9.76
C LEU A 21 5.39 2.62 8.96
N CYS A 22 5.27 3.34 7.85
CA CYS A 22 6.40 3.78 7.05
C CYS A 22 7.33 4.66 7.89
N LEU A 23 6.79 5.72 8.51
CA LEU A 23 7.59 6.68 9.27
C LEU A 23 8.22 6.03 10.50
N LEU A 24 7.45 5.28 11.29
CA LEU A 24 7.95 4.60 12.48
C LEU A 24 9.02 3.56 12.13
N GLY A 25 8.74 2.68 11.18
CA GLY A 25 9.68 1.62 10.81
C GLY A 25 10.94 2.15 10.14
N THR A 26 10.83 3.18 9.29
CA THR A 26 12.02 3.84 8.70
C THR A 26 12.89 4.47 9.78
N VAL A 27 12.32 5.24 10.73
CA VAL A 27 13.10 5.88 11.79
C VAL A 27 13.77 4.83 12.69
N ILE A 28 13.04 3.81 13.13
CA ILE A 28 13.58 2.76 14.00
C ILE A 28 14.73 2.00 13.31
N LEU A 29 14.53 1.57 12.06
CA LEU A 29 15.55 0.82 11.33
C LEU A 29 16.75 1.68 10.96
N PHE A 30 16.53 2.96 10.64
CA PHE A 30 17.60 3.91 10.37
C PHE A 30 18.52 4.06 11.59
N LEU A 31 17.95 4.23 12.78
CA LEU A 31 18.70 4.40 14.02
C LEU A 31 19.38 3.11 14.49
N TRP A 32 18.75 1.95 14.28
CA TRP A 32 19.25 0.67 14.80
C TRP A 32 20.23 -0.04 13.87
N LYS A 33 19.97 -0.04 12.56
CA LYS A 33 20.71 -0.83 11.56
C LYS A 33 21.36 0.02 10.47
N GLY A 34 21.10 1.32 10.44
CA GLY A 34 21.66 2.26 9.48
C GLY A 34 20.72 2.58 8.32
N TRP A 35 21.20 3.48 7.47
CA TRP A 35 20.39 4.11 6.43
C TRP A 35 19.87 3.13 5.37
N GLU A 36 20.63 2.10 5.01
CA GLU A 36 20.25 1.07 4.03
C GLU A 36 18.96 0.34 4.43
N TYR A 37 18.81 0.03 5.73
CA TYR A 37 17.62 -0.64 6.27
C TYR A 37 16.43 0.31 6.34
N GLY A 38 16.64 1.55 6.81
CA GLY A 38 15.58 2.55 6.90
C GLY A 38 15.00 2.91 5.53
N ILE A 39 15.86 3.07 4.52
CA ILE A 39 15.45 3.34 3.14
C ILE A 39 14.76 2.13 2.53
N ALA A 40 15.30 0.92 2.71
CA ALA A 40 14.68 -0.31 2.20
C ALA A 40 13.24 -0.48 2.72
N TRP A 41 13.04 -0.35 4.04
CA TRP A 41 11.71 -0.38 4.64
C TRP A 41 10.80 0.73 4.10
N GLY A 42 11.35 1.93 4.00
CA GLY A 42 10.65 3.09 3.46
C GLY A 42 10.16 2.85 2.05
N LEU A 43 11.01 2.33 1.16
CA LEU A 43 10.68 2.02 -0.23
C LEU A 43 9.55 0.98 -0.33
N GLY A 44 9.62 -0.10 0.46
CA GLY A 44 8.56 -1.12 0.49
C GLY A 44 7.22 -0.55 0.99
N SER A 45 7.25 0.28 2.03
CA SER A 45 6.03 0.91 2.58
C SER A 45 5.46 1.98 1.63
N LEU A 46 6.33 2.79 1.02
CA LEU A 46 5.97 3.84 0.07
C LEU A 46 5.34 3.27 -1.20
N PHE A 47 5.79 2.10 -1.66
CA PHE A 47 5.16 1.41 -2.78
C PHE A 47 3.64 1.25 -2.56
N HIS A 48 3.22 0.75 -1.38
CA HIS A 48 1.80 0.60 -1.06
C HIS A 48 1.07 1.94 -0.98
N ILE A 49 1.68 2.95 -0.36
CA ILE A 49 1.11 4.30 -0.26
C ILE A 49 0.85 4.88 -1.66
N PHE A 50 1.84 4.80 -2.54
CA PHE A 50 1.70 5.30 -3.91
C PHE A 50 0.69 4.49 -4.70
N PHE A 51 0.67 3.17 -4.53
CA PHE A 51 -0.31 2.30 -5.16
C PHE A 51 -1.75 2.70 -4.78
N PHE A 52 -2.07 2.84 -3.48
CA PHE A 52 -3.42 3.22 -3.05
C PHE A 52 -3.79 4.65 -3.46
N LYS A 53 -2.84 5.60 -3.42
CA LYS A 53 -3.08 6.94 -3.94
C LYS A 53 -3.38 6.94 -5.44
N PHE A 54 -2.63 6.17 -6.22
CA PHE A 54 -2.86 6.00 -7.65
C PHE A 54 -4.24 5.39 -7.92
N MET A 55 -4.60 4.35 -7.17
CA MET A 55 -5.90 3.68 -7.30
C MET A 55 -7.06 4.61 -6.94
N LEU A 56 -6.93 5.40 -5.86
CA LEU A 56 -7.93 6.39 -5.47
C LEU A 56 -8.06 7.49 -6.55
N PHE A 57 -6.95 7.94 -7.11
CA PHE A 57 -6.95 8.89 -8.22
C PHE A 57 -7.68 8.34 -9.44
N LYS A 58 -7.38 7.10 -9.85
CA LYS A 58 -8.04 6.43 -10.99
C LYS A 58 -9.52 6.17 -10.73
N PHE A 59 -9.88 5.73 -9.52
CA PHE A 59 -11.26 5.56 -9.10
C PHE A 59 -12.06 6.86 -9.26
N ASN A 60 -11.57 7.96 -8.67
CA ASN A 60 -12.21 9.26 -8.77
C ASN A 60 -12.30 9.76 -10.23
N GLN A 61 -11.28 9.46 -11.06
CA GLN A 61 -11.30 9.77 -12.48
C GLN A 61 -12.41 9.02 -13.22
N TRP A 62 -12.56 7.72 -12.97
CA TRP A 62 -13.60 6.90 -13.61
C TRP A 62 -15.00 7.23 -13.11
N GLU A 63 -15.14 7.51 -11.81
CA GLU A 63 -16.39 7.96 -11.21
C GLU A 63 -16.85 9.29 -11.81
N LYS A 64 -15.95 10.29 -11.93
CA LYS A 64 -16.24 11.57 -12.61
C LYS A 64 -16.63 11.38 -14.07
N ALA A 65 -16.04 10.39 -14.74
CA ALA A 65 -16.39 10.03 -16.12
C ALA A 65 -17.67 9.18 -16.22
N LYS A 66 -18.40 8.95 -15.12
CA LYS A 66 -19.63 8.15 -15.04
C LYS A 66 -19.47 6.77 -15.69
N ARG A 67 -18.29 6.16 -15.54
CA ARG A 67 -18.04 4.79 -16.03
C ARG A 67 -18.89 3.79 -15.26
N GLU A 68 -19.18 2.65 -15.89
CA GLU A 68 -19.96 1.57 -15.28
C GLU A 68 -19.24 0.96 -14.07
N VAL A 69 -20.01 0.44 -13.09
CA VAL A 69 -19.44 -0.19 -11.89
C VAL A 69 -18.57 -1.38 -12.25
N GLU A 70 -19.04 -2.22 -13.18
CA GLU A 70 -18.32 -3.41 -13.64
C GLU A 70 -16.96 -3.05 -14.24
N PHE A 71 -16.91 -1.98 -15.05
CA PHE A 71 -15.68 -1.48 -15.62
C PHE A 71 -14.68 -1.03 -14.54
N ILE A 72 -15.16 -0.32 -13.51
CA ILE A 72 -14.31 0.13 -12.40
C ILE A 72 -13.85 -1.07 -11.56
N GLY A 73 -14.76 -1.97 -11.19
CA GLY A 73 -14.47 -3.16 -10.40
C GLY A 73 -13.45 -4.07 -11.08
N HIS A 74 -13.63 -4.36 -12.37
CA HIS A 74 -12.71 -5.21 -13.13
C HIS A 74 -11.30 -4.62 -13.18
N ARG A 75 -11.18 -3.30 -13.40
CA ARG A 75 -9.88 -2.62 -13.36
C ARG A 75 -9.27 -2.58 -11.97
N LEU A 76 -10.08 -2.38 -10.93
CA LEU A 76 -9.59 -2.38 -9.56
C LEU A 76 -8.94 -3.74 -9.21
N VAL A 77 -9.59 -4.84 -9.59
CA VAL A 77 -9.05 -6.20 -9.41
C VAL A 77 -7.78 -6.38 -10.25
N ALA A 78 -7.80 -5.99 -11.53
CA ALA A 78 -6.65 -6.11 -12.42
C ALA A 78 -5.42 -5.35 -11.88
N PHE A 79 -5.59 -4.12 -11.40
CA PHE A 79 -4.50 -3.36 -10.77
C PHE A 79 -4.02 -3.99 -9.47
N THR A 80 -4.92 -4.59 -8.68
CA THR A 80 -4.55 -5.29 -7.44
C THR A 80 -3.70 -6.53 -7.74
N MET A 81 -4.03 -7.27 -8.81
CA MET A 81 -3.20 -8.37 -9.29
C MET A 81 -1.84 -7.88 -9.82
N LEU A 82 -1.85 -6.79 -10.60
CA LEU A 82 -0.62 -6.17 -11.11
C LEU A 82 0.29 -5.72 -9.98
N ARG A 83 -0.26 -5.26 -8.84
CA ARG A 83 0.51 -4.87 -7.65
C ARG A 83 1.48 -5.96 -7.23
N PHE A 84 1.02 -7.21 -7.16
CA PHE A 84 1.85 -8.34 -6.75
C PHE A 84 3.02 -8.58 -7.72
N ILE A 85 2.78 -8.47 -9.03
CA ILE A 85 3.84 -8.60 -10.04
C ILE A 85 4.87 -7.46 -9.89
N LEU A 86 4.40 -6.24 -9.63
CA LEU A 86 5.29 -5.10 -9.36
C LEU A 86 6.10 -5.30 -8.09
N GLU A 87 5.50 -5.81 -7.00
CA GLU A 87 6.20 -6.14 -5.75
C GLU A 87 7.35 -7.12 -6.00
N ILE A 88 7.11 -8.18 -6.78
CA ILE A 88 8.16 -9.14 -7.18
C ILE A 88 9.26 -8.44 -7.98
N GLY A 89 8.89 -7.60 -8.96
CA GLY A 89 9.85 -6.83 -9.74
C GLY A 89 10.72 -5.91 -8.88
N PHE A 90 10.14 -5.23 -7.88
CA PHE A 90 10.89 -4.42 -6.93
C PHE A 90 11.78 -5.25 -6.01
N CYS A 91 11.32 -6.42 -5.54
CA CYS A 91 12.17 -7.34 -4.77
C CYS A 91 13.42 -7.75 -5.57
N VAL A 92 13.24 -8.10 -6.85
CA VAL A 92 14.36 -8.42 -7.74
C VAL A 92 15.29 -7.23 -7.91
N ALA A 93 14.76 -6.03 -8.14
CA ALA A 93 15.56 -4.82 -8.27
C ALA A 93 16.37 -4.51 -6.98
N VAL A 94 15.79 -4.76 -5.80
CA VAL A 94 16.45 -4.56 -4.51
C VAL A 94 17.64 -5.51 -4.32
N ILE A 95 17.57 -6.75 -4.81
CA ILE A 95 18.69 -7.71 -4.73
C ILE A 95 19.95 -7.18 -5.45
N PHE A 96 19.77 -6.42 -6.53
CA PHE A 96 20.88 -5.80 -7.27
C PHE A 96 21.28 -4.40 -6.75
N SER A 97 20.73 -3.98 -5.61
CA SER A 97 20.94 -2.67 -5.01
C SER A 97 21.68 -2.80 -3.67
N PRO A 98 22.21 -1.69 -3.09
CA PRO A 98 22.79 -1.72 -1.75
C PRO A 98 21.74 -1.84 -0.62
N PHE A 99 20.45 -1.96 -0.95
CA PHE A 99 19.39 -1.99 0.06
C PHE A 99 19.16 -3.39 0.63
N ASN A 100 18.83 -3.45 1.92
CA ASN A 100 18.58 -4.71 2.58
C ASN A 100 17.21 -5.31 2.17
N ILE A 101 17.23 -6.51 1.57
CA ILE A 101 16.02 -7.20 1.09
C ILE A 101 15.03 -7.52 2.22
N LEU A 102 15.50 -7.90 3.41
CA LEU A 102 14.62 -8.24 4.53
C LEU A 102 13.89 -6.99 5.06
N ALA A 103 14.58 -5.86 5.11
CA ALA A 103 13.96 -4.59 5.47
C ALA A 103 12.94 -4.14 4.41
N PHE A 104 13.24 -4.34 3.12
CA PHE A 104 12.30 -4.07 2.03
C PHE A 104 11.04 -4.94 2.10
N LEU A 105 11.22 -6.26 2.31
CA LEU A 105 10.12 -7.19 2.54
C LEU A 105 9.30 -6.81 3.78
N GLY A 106 9.96 -6.38 4.86
CA GLY A 106 9.30 -5.82 6.04
C GLY A 106 8.43 -4.62 5.69
N GLY A 107 8.95 -3.70 4.87
CA GLY A 107 8.18 -2.58 4.32
C GLY A 107 6.96 -3.03 3.51
N LEU A 108 7.09 -4.08 2.70
CA LEU A 108 5.96 -4.65 1.96
C LEU A 108 4.91 -5.31 2.89
N LEU A 109 5.34 -5.90 4.02
CA LEU A 109 4.45 -6.52 5.00
C LEU A 109 3.63 -5.50 5.82
N THR A 110 3.94 -4.20 5.71
CA THR A 110 3.13 -3.16 6.35
C THR A 110 1.68 -3.16 5.91
N LEU A 111 1.38 -3.55 4.66
CA LEU A 111 0.01 -3.61 4.17
C LEU A 111 -0.82 -4.73 4.84
N PRO A 112 -0.39 -6.01 4.85
CA PRO A 112 -1.05 -7.05 5.62
C PRO A 112 -1.26 -6.64 7.09
N ILE A 113 -0.24 -6.07 7.73
CA ILE A 113 -0.31 -5.61 9.13
C ILE A 113 -1.37 -4.52 9.29
N ALA A 114 -1.35 -3.50 8.43
CA ALA A 114 -2.33 -2.42 8.46
C ALA A 114 -3.76 -2.93 8.20
N THR A 115 -3.92 -3.93 7.33
CA THR A 115 -5.23 -4.54 7.01
C THR A 115 -5.76 -5.34 8.20
N LEU A 116 -4.92 -6.11 8.88
CA LEU A 116 -5.30 -6.83 10.09
C LEU A 116 -5.69 -5.85 11.21
N GLY A 117 -4.89 -4.80 11.42
CA GLY A 117 -5.19 -3.75 12.39
C GLY A 117 -6.52 -3.05 12.11
N GLU A 118 -6.81 -2.78 10.84
CA GLU A 118 -8.08 -2.16 10.43
C GLU A 118 -9.29 -3.05 10.71
N ARG A 119 -9.19 -4.35 10.42
CA ARG A 119 -10.24 -5.33 10.75
C ARG A 119 -10.48 -5.46 12.25
N LEU A 120 -9.41 -5.50 13.05
CA LEU A 120 -9.53 -5.56 14.51
C LEU A 120 -10.22 -4.32 15.08
N VAL A 121 -9.87 -3.12 14.59
CA VAL A 121 -10.54 -1.87 15.00
C VAL A 121 -11.99 -1.82 14.54
N GLY A 122 -12.32 -2.44 13.40
CA GLY A 122 -13.70 -2.59 12.93
C GLY A 122 -14.53 -3.45 13.88
N LEU A 123 -14.01 -4.61 14.29
CA LEU A 123 -14.68 -5.54 15.20
C LEU A 123 -14.91 -4.99 16.62
N ILE A 124 -14.05 -4.08 17.10
CA ILE A 124 -14.20 -3.46 18.43
C ILE A 124 -15.27 -2.36 18.43
N LYS A 125 -15.68 -1.86 17.26
CA LYS A 125 -16.68 -0.79 17.12
C LYS A 125 -18.09 -1.30 16.84
N GLU A 126 -18.25 -2.59 16.55
CA GLU A 126 -19.55 -3.29 16.57
C GLU A 126 -19.86 -3.78 17.99
#